data_AF-A0A8X6J9E3-F1
#
_entry.id   AF-A0A8X6J9E3-F1
#
_cell.length_a   1.000
_cell.length_b   1.000
_cell.length_c   1.000
_cell.angle_alpha   90.00
_cell.angle_beta   90.00
_cell.angle_gamma   90.00
#
_symmetry.space_group_name_H-M   'P 1'
#
loop_
_entity.id
_entity.type
_entity.pdbx_description
1 polymer ?
#
loop_
_entity_poly.entity_id
_entity_poly.type
_entity_poly.pdbx_seq_one_letter_code
_entity_poly.pdbx_strand_id
1 'polypeptide(L)'
;MAFVQVVSISQDKQVIVELLKSKNKQLCVSDVCVISTDGMEIKMFKPKNTPLEDSPPLFPYNPKEVKFYSYKTFPKSHWKMYIMAKVFVDVLRGRTPKVTFFGKNAKCTMMENAPDPDFKMDFYDGGSVKKEGKTISIIDKHGKNCVVSNVECVDKDLKPMWEEFQIMKDNCEKIVNHLDSLNIIGESVYPLICGEVKADLISSTKITGKENLSPMTSGFSPLNRVGESLKPCSRASTKLQDNKNVLCENISKNDELFNLQSKALVRDMNDILPRLKSEPKIINGKVFAEYKDGYEIWSSKYAKNITVYDSQTGKR
;
A
#
# COMPACT_ATOMS: atom_id res chain seq x y z
N MET A 1 -31.20 16.76 5.86
CA MET A 1 -31.14 15.70 4.82
C MET A 1 -29.73 15.19 4.72
N ALA A 2 -29.52 13.89 4.93
CA ALA A 2 -28.26 13.24 4.62
C ALA A 2 -28.17 13.07 3.09
N PHE A 3 -27.09 13.57 2.50
CA PHE A 3 -26.81 13.36 1.08
C PHE A 3 -25.97 12.09 0.94
N VAL A 4 -26.45 11.13 0.15
CA VAL A 4 -25.68 9.93 -0.17
C VAL A 4 -24.68 10.29 -1.26
N GLN A 5 -23.44 9.85 -1.10
CA GLN A 5 -22.35 10.17 -2.02
C GLN A 5 -21.45 8.95 -2.22
N VAL A 6 -20.82 8.87 -3.39
CA VAL A 6 -19.80 7.87 -3.72
C VAL A 6 -18.50 8.62 -4.03
N VAL A 7 -17.36 8.07 -3.59
CA VAL A 7 -16.03 8.64 -3.83
C VAL A 7 -15.13 7.56 -4.40
N SER A 8 -14.39 7.91 -5.46
CA SER A 8 -13.44 7.01 -6.12
C SER A 8 -12.17 7.77 -6.54
N ILE A 9 -11.10 7.02 -6.82
CA ILE A 9 -9.86 7.54 -7.42
C ILE A 9 -9.75 6.99 -8.84
N SER A 10 -9.54 7.86 -9.81
CA SER A 10 -9.35 7.47 -11.22
C SER A 10 -7.94 6.92 -11.47
N GLN A 11 -7.74 6.31 -12.65
CA GLN A 11 -6.41 5.88 -13.10
C GLN A 11 -5.41 7.05 -13.18
N ASP A 12 -5.89 8.25 -13.50
CA ASP A 12 -5.10 9.49 -13.53
C ASP A 12 -4.88 10.10 -12.13
N LYS A 13 -5.19 9.38 -11.05
CA LYS A 13 -5.06 9.80 -9.65
C LYS A 13 -5.93 11.01 -9.28
N GLN A 14 -6.97 11.29 -10.07
CA GLN A 14 -7.98 12.31 -9.75
C GLN A 14 -9.03 11.73 -8.81
N VAL A 15 -9.56 12.54 -7.91
CA VAL A 15 -10.64 12.13 -7.01
C VAL A 15 -11.98 12.48 -7.62
N ILE A 16 -12.89 11.52 -7.70
CA ILE A 16 -14.23 11.70 -8.25
C ILE A 16 -15.24 11.57 -7.12
N VAL A 17 -16.12 12.55 -6.99
CA VAL A 17 -17.21 12.60 -6.02
C VAL A 17 -18.54 12.67 -6.76
N GLU A 18 -19.39 11.68 -6.52
CA GLU A 18 -20.72 11.57 -7.11
C GLU A 18 -21.78 11.83 -6.04
N LEU A 19 -22.57 12.89 -6.23
CA LEU A 19 -23.70 13.20 -5.37
C LEU A 19 -24.93 12.45 -5.86
N LEU A 20 -25.57 11.69 -4.96
CA LEU A 20 -26.73 10.89 -5.30
C LEU A 20 -28.03 11.54 -4.84
N LYS A 21 -29.09 11.39 -5.64
CA LYS A 21 -30.47 11.74 -5.31
C LYS A 21 -31.38 10.57 -5.60
N SER A 22 -32.38 10.36 -4.74
CA SER A 22 -33.44 9.41 -5.03
C SER A 22 -34.41 10.02 -6.04
N LYS A 23 -34.61 9.36 -7.17
CA LYS A 23 -35.61 9.71 -8.18
C LYS A 23 -36.36 8.44 -8.55
N ASN A 24 -37.70 8.46 -8.49
CA ASN A 24 -38.55 7.30 -8.80
C ASN A 24 -38.14 6.01 -8.05
N LYS A 25 -37.74 6.12 -6.78
CA LYS A 25 -37.24 5.01 -5.93
C LYS A 25 -35.90 4.40 -6.39
N GLN A 26 -35.18 5.02 -7.32
CA GLN A 26 -33.82 4.66 -7.74
C GLN A 26 -32.82 5.74 -7.31
N LEU A 27 -31.59 5.34 -6.99
CA LEU A 27 -30.48 6.29 -6.79
C LEU A 27 -29.93 6.72 -8.15
N CYS A 28 -29.93 8.02 -8.40
CA CYS A 28 -29.34 8.62 -9.60
C CYS A 28 -28.24 9.61 -9.20
N VAL A 29 -27.20 9.69 -10.01
CA VAL A 29 -26.14 10.69 -9.89
C VAL A 29 -26.70 12.04 -10.33
N SER A 30 -26.65 13.03 -9.44
CA SER A 30 -27.16 14.37 -9.71
C SER A 30 -26.07 15.38 -10.04
N ASP A 31 -24.90 15.22 -9.43
CA ASP A 31 -23.76 16.11 -9.58
C ASP A 31 -22.47 15.27 -9.47
N VAL A 32 -21.51 15.55 -10.35
CA VAL A 32 -20.18 14.93 -10.32
C VAL A 32 -19.15 16.03 -10.13
N CYS A 33 -18.21 15.81 -9.21
CA CYS A 33 -17.08 16.69 -8.95
C CYS A 33 -15.79 15.88 -9.13
N VAL A 34 -14.92 16.33 -10.02
CA VAL A 34 -13.62 15.70 -10.30
C VAL A 34 -12.54 16.67 -9.84
N ILE A 35 -11.64 16.20 -8.99
CA ILE A 35 -10.62 17.00 -8.33
C ILE A 35 -9.25 16.48 -8.78
N SER A 36 -8.38 17.39 -9.20
CA SER A 36 -7.00 17.07 -9.61
C SER A 36 -6.18 16.46 -8.47
N THR A 37 -5.10 15.78 -8.84
CA THR A 37 -4.20 15.09 -7.90
C THR A 37 -3.60 16.02 -6.83
N ASP A 38 -3.37 17.29 -7.16
CA ASP A 38 -2.87 18.32 -6.24
C ASP A 38 -3.99 19.04 -5.47
N GLY A 39 -5.26 18.77 -5.77
CA GLY A 39 -6.43 19.39 -5.17
C GLY A 39 -6.73 20.82 -5.66
N MET A 40 -5.99 21.34 -6.63
CA MET A 40 -6.08 22.75 -7.02
C MET A 40 -7.10 23.04 -8.11
N GLU A 41 -7.36 22.06 -8.98
CA GLU A 41 -8.33 22.15 -10.07
C GLU A 41 -9.54 21.26 -9.80
N ILE A 42 -10.73 21.80 -10.07
CA ILE A 42 -12.00 21.15 -9.78
C ILE A 42 -12.91 21.29 -10.99
N LYS A 43 -13.38 20.17 -11.53
CA LYS A 43 -14.33 20.10 -12.65
C LYS A 43 -15.67 19.61 -12.12
N MET A 44 -16.76 20.28 -12.47
CA MET A 44 -18.10 19.88 -12.09
C MET A 44 -19.02 19.76 -13.29
N PHE A 45 -19.85 18.73 -13.31
CA PHE A 45 -20.93 18.60 -14.28
C PHE A 45 -22.14 17.89 -13.67
N LYS A 46 -23.29 17.99 -14.34
CA LYS A 46 -24.55 17.39 -13.91
C LYS A 46 -25.00 16.36 -14.95
N PRO A 47 -24.82 15.06 -14.72
CA PRO A 47 -25.28 14.03 -15.63
C PRO A 47 -26.82 14.00 -15.69
N LYS A 48 -27.39 13.70 -16.86
CA LYS A 48 -28.84 13.76 -17.09
C LYS A 48 -29.48 12.42 -16.72
N ASN A 49 -30.16 12.36 -15.57
CA ASN A 49 -30.92 11.19 -15.10
C ASN A 49 -30.11 9.88 -15.10
N THR A 50 -28.82 9.95 -14.82
CA THR A 50 -27.93 8.79 -14.85
C THR A 50 -28.11 7.96 -13.57
N PRO A 51 -28.50 6.68 -13.66
CA PRO A 51 -28.50 5.77 -12.52
C PRO A 51 -27.10 5.64 -11.92
N LEU A 52 -27.01 5.27 -10.65
CA LEU A 52 -25.73 4.87 -10.06
C LEU A 52 -25.24 3.56 -10.71
N GLU A 53 -23.98 3.54 -11.12
CA GLU A 53 -23.27 2.37 -11.68
C GLU A 53 -21.92 2.18 -10.97
N ASP A 54 -21.20 1.09 -11.28
CA ASP A 54 -19.89 0.78 -10.68
C ASP A 54 -18.78 1.73 -11.16
N SER A 55 -18.95 2.34 -12.33
CA SER A 55 -18.05 3.34 -12.89
C SER A 55 -18.70 4.72 -12.90
N PRO A 56 -17.94 5.80 -12.63
CA PRO A 56 -18.47 7.14 -12.63
C PRO A 56 -18.97 7.55 -14.03
N PRO A 57 -19.98 8.44 -14.12
CA PRO A 57 -20.47 8.96 -15.39
C PRO A 57 -19.37 9.56 -16.26
N LEU A 58 -19.43 9.30 -17.56
CA LEU A 58 -18.53 9.90 -18.53
C LEU A 58 -18.68 11.43 -18.54
N PHE A 59 -17.58 12.12 -18.82
CA PHE A 59 -17.63 13.56 -19.07
C PHE A 59 -18.56 13.86 -20.24
N PRO A 60 -19.35 14.95 -20.16
CA PRO A 60 -20.23 15.33 -21.25
C PRO A 60 -19.42 15.72 -22.49
N TYR A 61 -19.92 15.34 -23.67
CA TYR A 61 -19.29 15.69 -24.96
C TYR A 61 -19.23 17.20 -25.21
N ASN A 62 -20.20 17.96 -24.67
CA ASN A 62 -20.25 19.41 -24.80
C ASN A 62 -19.47 20.07 -23.64
N PRO A 63 -18.34 20.74 -23.90
CA PRO A 63 -17.53 21.35 -22.84
C PRO A 63 -18.26 22.43 -22.04
N LYS A 64 -19.30 23.05 -22.61
CA LYS A 64 -20.11 24.07 -21.93
C LYS A 64 -20.94 23.50 -20.77
N GLU A 65 -21.11 22.19 -20.71
CA GLU A 65 -21.80 21.50 -19.62
C GLU A 65 -20.87 21.21 -18.42
N VAL A 66 -19.56 21.41 -18.59
CA VAL A 66 -18.55 21.28 -17.54
C VAL A 66 -18.19 22.67 -17.01
N LYS A 67 -18.21 22.82 -15.69
CA LYS A 67 -17.75 24.02 -15.00
C LYS A 67 -16.38 23.76 -14.40
N PHE A 68 -15.46 24.68 -14.62
CA PHE A 68 -14.08 24.61 -14.14
C PHE A 68 -13.88 25.61 -13.02
N TYR A 69 -13.27 25.16 -11.93
CA TYR A 69 -12.96 25.96 -10.76
C TYR A 69 -11.54 25.70 -10.31
N SER A 70 -10.95 26.71 -9.68
CA SER A 70 -9.80 26.50 -8.80
C SER A 70 -10.29 26.25 -7.38
N TYR A 71 -9.42 25.73 -6.51
CA TYR A 71 -9.69 25.65 -5.06
C TYR A 71 -10.24 26.98 -4.49
N LYS A 72 -9.68 28.12 -4.92
CA LYS A 72 -10.08 29.46 -4.44
C LYS A 72 -11.44 29.92 -4.97
N THR A 73 -11.79 29.53 -6.19
CA THR A 73 -13.02 29.97 -6.87
C THR A 73 -14.16 28.97 -6.74
N PHE A 74 -13.94 27.84 -6.07
CA PHE A 74 -14.94 26.79 -5.91
C PHE A 74 -16.13 27.29 -5.08
N PRO A 75 -17.39 27.10 -5.54
CA PRO A 75 -18.55 27.66 -4.88
C PRO A 75 -18.76 27.07 -3.48
N LYS A 76 -18.99 27.95 -2.48
CA LYS A 76 -19.26 27.55 -1.08
C LYS A 76 -20.41 26.54 -0.95
N SER A 77 -21.40 26.61 -1.84
CA SER A 77 -22.53 25.67 -1.86
C SER A 77 -22.13 24.21 -2.13
N HIS A 78 -21.02 23.98 -2.81
CA HIS A 78 -20.51 22.63 -3.15
C HIS A 78 -19.29 22.22 -2.31
N TRP A 79 -18.84 23.06 -1.37
CA TRP A 79 -17.64 22.83 -0.58
C TRP A 79 -17.63 21.50 0.18
N LYS A 80 -18.82 21.00 0.57
CA LYS A 80 -18.96 19.69 1.22
C LYS A 80 -18.42 18.53 0.38
N MET A 81 -18.55 18.59 -0.95
CA MET A 81 -17.99 17.57 -1.85
C MET A 81 -16.47 17.56 -1.79
N TYR A 82 -15.85 18.74 -1.79
CA TYR A 82 -14.40 18.89 -1.67
C TYR A 82 -13.87 18.37 -0.33
N ILE A 83 -14.54 18.75 0.78
CA ILE A 83 -14.16 18.25 2.11
C ILE A 83 -14.27 16.74 2.20
N MET A 84 -15.31 16.15 1.61
CA MET A 84 -15.46 14.70 1.61
C MET A 84 -14.35 14.01 0.82
N ALA A 85 -13.99 14.53 -0.36
CA ALA A 85 -12.83 14.05 -1.12
C ALA A 85 -11.55 14.13 -0.30
N LYS A 86 -11.31 15.25 0.39
CA LYS A 86 -10.15 15.42 1.27
C LYS A 86 -10.13 14.36 2.38
N VAL A 87 -11.22 14.20 3.12
CA VAL A 87 -11.29 13.21 4.22
C VAL A 87 -11.07 11.80 3.70
N PHE A 88 -11.66 11.46 2.55
CA PHE A 88 -11.45 10.17 1.90
C PHE A 88 -9.98 9.92 1.53
N VAL A 89 -9.32 10.89 0.90
CA VAL A 89 -7.90 10.81 0.56
C VAL A 89 -7.03 10.71 1.80
N ASP A 90 -7.31 11.50 2.84
CA ASP A 90 -6.55 11.47 4.09
C ASP A 90 -6.63 10.08 4.75
N VAL A 91 -7.81 9.44 4.75
CA VAL A 91 -8.00 8.07 5.26
C VAL A 91 -7.24 7.04 4.43
N LEU A 92 -7.27 7.16 3.09
CA LEU A 92 -6.54 6.25 2.22
C LEU A 92 -5.03 6.40 2.43
N ARG A 93 -4.51 7.63 2.50
CA ARG A 93 -3.09 7.88 2.77
C ARG A 93 -2.62 7.31 4.10
N GLY A 94 -3.46 7.35 5.14
CA GLY A 94 -3.15 6.72 6.43
C GLY A 94 -3.11 5.18 6.40
N ARG A 95 -3.56 4.56 5.30
CA ARG A 95 -3.54 3.10 5.10
C ARG A 95 -2.64 2.64 3.96
N THR A 96 -2.14 3.56 3.15
CA THR A 96 -1.26 3.27 2.02
C THR A 96 0.20 3.31 2.49
N PRO A 97 0.92 2.18 2.45
CA PRO A 97 2.34 2.17 2.76
C PRO A 97 3.15 3.04 1.78
N LYS A 98 3.86 4.04 2.30
CA LYS A 98 4.89 4.78 1.57
C LYS A 98 6.20 4.00 1.56
N VAL A 99 6.61 3.51 2.74
CA VAL A 99 7.85 2.73 2.90
C VAL A 99 7.64 1.55 3.84
N THR A 100 8.16 0.39 3.46
CA THR A 100 8.19 -0.82 4.29
C THR A 100 9.62 -1.28 4.50
N PHE A 101 10.03 -1.45 5.76
CA PHE A 101 11.33 -1.98 6.14
C PHE A 101 11.20 -3.29 6.90
N PHE A 102 11.91 -4.31 6.45
CA PHE A 102 12.09 -5.56 7.16
C PHE A 102 13.41 -5.51 7.93
N GLY A 103 13.31 -5.22 9.23
CA GLY A 103 14.44 -5.27 10.14
C GLY A 103 14.65 -6.67 10.70
N LYS A 104 15.62 -6.80 11.60
CA LYS A 104 15.96 -8.06 12.27
C LYS A 104 14.85 -8.58 13.19
N ASN A 105 14.20 -7.69 13.93
CA ASN A 105 13.22 -8.05 14.96
C ASN A 105 11.78 -7.67 14.59
N ALA A 106 11.60 -6.78 13.62
CA ALA A 106 10.29 -6.25 13.27
C ALA A 106 10.20 -5.79 11.82
N LYS A 107 8.97 -5.76 11.31
CA LYS A 107 8.56 -5.08 10.09
C LYS A 107 8.08 -3.68 10.45
N CYS A 108 8.70 -2.65 9.88
CA CYS A 108 8.26 -1.26 9.99
C CYS A 108 7.50 -0.85 8.72
N THR A 109 6.48 -0.02 8.86
CA THR A 109 5.67 0.49 7.75
C THR A 109 5.29 1.94 8.03
N MET A 110 5.77 2.83 7.17
CA MET A 110 5.43 4.26 7.17
C MET A 110 4.37 4.52 6.10
N MET A 111 3.33 5.26 6.43
CA MET A 111 2.19 5.54 5.55
C MET A 111 2.34 6.86 4.77
N GLU A 112 1.46 7.12 3.81
CA GLU A 112 1.53 8.29 2.90
C GLU A 112 0.95 9.60 3.48
N ASN A 113 0.38 9.59 4.68
CA ASN A 113 -0.31 10.75 5.28
C ASN A 113 0.64 11.82 5.89
N ALA A 114 1.69 12.18 5.14
CA ALA A 114 2.55 13.33 5.45
C ALA A 114 1.74 14.62 5.67
N PRO A 115 2.22 15.58 6.49
CA PRO A 115 3.59 15.72 7.02
C PRO A 115 3.90 14.89 8.27
N ASP A 116 2.89 14.36 8.95
CA ASP A 116 3.07 13.56 10.18
C ASP A 116 2.57 12.13 9.93
N PRO A 117 3.33 11.30 9.19
CA PRO A 117 2.85 10.02 8.71
C PRO A 117 2.53 9.07 9.87
N ASP A 118 1.53 8.23 9.64
CA ASP A 118 1.25 7.07 10.48
C ASP A 118 2.39 6.08 10.33
N PHE A 119 2.74 5.41 11.43
CA PHE A 119 3.88 4.52 11.48
C PHE A 119 3.56 3.29 12.31
N LYS A 120 3.84 2.12 11.75
CA LYS A 120 3.56 0.82 12.36
C LYS A 120 4.84 0.01 12.42
N MET A 121 5.06 -0.63 13.55
CA MET A 121 6.14 -1.58 13.76
C MET A 121 5.53 -2.88 14.30
N ASP A 122 5.58 -3.93 13.50
CA ASP A 122 5.11 -5.27 13.87
C ASP A 122 6.33 -6.13 14.20
N PHE A 123 6.47 -6.52 15.46
CA PHE A 123 7.55 -7.41 15.90
C PHE A 123 7.22 -8.85 15.52
N TYR A 124 8.23 -9.61 15.10
CA TYR A 124 8.04 -11.01 14.68
C TYR A 124 7.67 -11.93 15.86
N ASP A 125 7.90 -11.50 17.09
CA ASP A 125 7.49 -12.20 18.31
C ASP A 125 6.00 -11.98 18.67
N GLY A 126 5.27 -11.19 17.88
CA GLY A 126 3.84 -10.93 18.05
C GLY A 126 3.49 -9.59 18.68
N GLY A 127 4.47 -8.81 19.14
CA GLY A 127 4.25 -7.43 19.59
C GLY A 127 3.98 -6.46 18.43
N SER A 128 3.35 -5.32 18.71
CA SER A 128 3.24 -4.23 17.73
C SER A 128 3.18 -2.86 18.40
N VAL A 129 3.72 -1.85 17.71
CA VAL A 129 3.57 -0.44 18.06
C VAL A 129 3.02 0.31 16.86
N LYS A 130 1.97 1.11 17.06
CA LYS A 130 1.33 1.89 16.00
C LYS A 130 1.14 3.32 16.44
N LYS A 131 1.58 4.27 15.62
CA LYS A 131 1.21 5.67 15.66
C LYS A 131 0.14 5.93 14.60
N GLU A 132 -1.02 6.39 15.04
CA GLU A 132 -2.11 6.86 14.18
C GLU A 132 -2.50 8.28 14.62
N GLY A 133 -2.15 9.27 13.79
CA GLY A 133 -2.22 10.67 14.17
C GLY A 133 -1.45 10.96 15.47
N LYS A 134 -2.18 11.44 16.50
CA LYS A 134 -1.63 11.76 17.83
C LYS A 134 -1.66 10.58 18.81
N THR A 135 -2.22 9.45 18.42
CA THR A 135 -2.41 8.31 19.31
C THR A 135 -1.34 7.27 19.03
N ILE A 136 -0.71 6.76 20.09
CA ILE A 136 0.18 5.61 20.01
C ILE A 136 -0.47 4.44 20.72
N SER A 137 -0.48 3.27 20.09
CA SER A 137 -0.88 2.01 20.70
C SER A 137 0.29 1.05 20.71
N ILE A 138 0.56 0.46 21.87
CA ILE A 138 1.60 -0.55 22.08
C ILE A 138 0.90 -1.82 22.54
N ILE A 139 1.15 -2.92 21.84
CA ILE A 139 0.64 -4.25 22.17
C ILE A 139 1.85 -5.16 22.32
N ASP A 140 2.05 -5.76 23.49
CA ASP A 140 3.12 -6.74 23.66
C ASP A 140 2.76 -8.12 23.07
N LYS A 141 3.73 -9.03 23.06
CA LYS A 141 3.55 -10.42 22.62
C LYS A 141 2.52 -11.23 23.43
N HIS A 142 2.15 -10.76 24.62
CA HIS A 142 1.14 -11.38 25.48
C HIS A 142 -0.25 -10.74 25.31
N GLY A 143 -0.38 -9.73 24.44
CA GLY A 143 -1.62 -9.02 24.17
C GLY A 143 -1.93 -7.89 25.15
N LYS A 144 -1.00 -7.52 26.05
CA LYS A 144 -1.12 -6.35 26.92
C LYS A 144 -1.09 -5.11 26.02
N ASN A 145 -2.17 -4.32 26.07
CA ASN A 145 -2.33 -3.11 25.27
C ASN A 145 -2.19 -1.86 26.15
N CYS A 146 -1.37 -0.92 25.71
CA CYS A 146 -1.26 0.41 26.28
C CYS A 146 -1.53 1.44 25.17
N VAL A 147 -2.51 2.32 25.38
CA VAL A 147 -2.76 3.47 24.50
C VAL A 147 -2.21 4.70 25.17
N VAL A 148 -1.29 5.35 24.49
CA VAL A 148 -0.46 6.43 25.03
C VAL A 148 -0.74 7.69 24.21
N SER A 149 -1.20 8.72 24.90
CA SER A 149 -1.25 10.10 24.39
C SER A 149 -0.05 10.93 24.88
N ASN A 150 0.60 10.50 25.97
CA ASN A 150 1.79 11.12 26.54
C ASN A 150 2.80 10.06 27.01
N VAL A 151 4.06 10.21 26.60
CA VAL A 151 5.18 9.26 26.74
C VAL A 151 5.46 8.85 28.19
N GLU A 152 5.11 9.72 29.15
CA GLU A 152 5.31 9.47 30.59
C GLU A 152 4.48 8.31 31.14
N CYS A 153 3.47 7.85 30.40
CA CYS A 153 2.58 6.76 30.80
C CYS A 153 2.98 5.37 30.24
N VAL A 154 4.12 5.25 29.55
CA VAL A 154 4.57 3.95 29.02
C VAL A 154 5.07 3.10 30.18
N ASP A 155 4.49 1.91 30.33
CA ASP A 155 4.91 0.93 31.33
C ASP A 155 6.39 0.55 31.15
N LYS A 156 7.09 0.26 32.25
CA LYS A 156 8.53 -0.08 32.25
C LYS A 156 8.83 -1.26 31.33
N ASP A 157 7.91 -2.23 31.26
CA ASP A 157 8.06 -3.43 30.44
C ASP A 157 7.93 -3.14 28.93
N LEU A 158 7.22 -2.06 28.55
CA LEU A 158 6.99 -1.67 27.16
C LEU A 158 8.01 -0.64 26.66
N LYS A 159 8.82 -0.08 27.56
CA LYS A 159 9.81 0.95 27.26
C LYS A 159 10.83 0.53 26.18
N PRO A 160 11.38 -0.70 26.16
CA PRO A 160 12.32 -1.11 25.12
C PRO A 160 11.68 -1.12 23.73
N MET A 161 10.45 -1.62 23.60
CA MET A 161 9.71 -1.62 22.33
C MET A 161 9.45 -0.18 21.84
N TRP A 162 9.10 0.71 22.77
CA TRP A 162 8.89 2.12 22.47
C TRP A 162 10.17 2.83 21.99
N GLU A 163 11.30 2.57 22.64
CA GLU A 163 12.60 3.15 22.25
C GLU A 163 13.03 2.66 20.85
N GLU A 164 12.90 1.36 20.55
CA GLU A 164 13.20 0.81 19.23
C GLU A 164 12.28 1.41 18.15
N PHE A 165 10.99 1.56 18.47
CA PHE A 165 10.01 2.21 17.58
C PHE A 165 10.40 3.65 17.24
N GLN A 166 10.83 4.46 18.22
CA GLN A 166 11.25 5.84 17.99
C GLN A 166 12.46 5.92 17.07
N ILE A 167 13.47 5.07 17.31
CA ILE A 167 14.67 4.99 16.48
C ILE A 167 14.30 4.63 15.03
N MET A 168 13.47 3.60 14.85
CA MET A 168 13.08 3.16 13.52
C MET A 168 12.21 4.17 12.79
N LYS A 169 11.30 4.85 13.50
CA LYS A 169 10.49 5.94 12.92
C LYS A 169 11.39 7.08 12.44
N ASP A 170 12.30 7.56 13.27
CA ASP A 170 13.24 8.64 12.93
C ASP A 170 14.14 8.26 11.73
N ASN A 171 14.64 7.02 11.70
CA ASN A 171 15.40 6.51 10.56
C ASN A 171 14.58 6.49 9.26
N CYS A 172 13.33 6.02 9.32
CA CYS A 172 12.45 6.02 8.16
C CYS A 172 12.17 7.44 7.65
N GLU A 173 11.95 8.39 8.56
CA GLU A 173 11.69 9.79 8.22
C GLU A 173 12.91 10.42 7.53
N LYS A 174 14.12 10.16 8.04
CA LYS A 174 15.37 10.61 7.41
C LYS A 174 15.53 10.06 6.00
N ILE A 175 15.26 8.76 5.79
CA ILE A 175 15.36 8.14 4.47
C ILE A 175 14.35 8.77 3.50
N VAL A 176 13.09 8.90 3.93
CA VAL A 176 12.04 9.52 3.11
C VAL A 176 12.40 10.96 2.75
N ASN A 177 12.83 11.77 3.72
CA ASN A 177 13.22 13.16 3.48
C ASN A 177 14.41 13.25 2.52
N HIS A 178 15.39 12.35 2.64
CA HIS A 178 16.52 12.31 1.72
C HIS A 178 16.08 11.93 0.30
N LEU A 179 15.26 10.88 0.15
CA LEU A 179 14.72 10.47 -1.14
C LEU A 179 13.84 11.54 -1.78
N ASP A 180 12.99 12.21 -1.00
CA ASP A 180 12.16 13.31 -1.46
C ASP A 180 13.02 14.50 -1.93
N SER A 181 14.17 14.77 -1.27
CA SER A 181 15.12 15.80 -1.70
C SER A 181 15.87 15.45 -3.00
N LEU A 182 16.07 14.16 -3.27
CA LEU A 182 16.69 13.67 -4.52
C LEU A 182 15.69 13.62 -5.67
N ASN A 183 14.38 13.67 -5.40
CA ASN A 183 13.32 13.43 -6.38
C ASN A 183 13.05 14.63 -7.33
N ILE A 184 14.12 15.28 -7.79
CA ILE A 184 14.10 16.46 -8.66
C ILE A 184 13.58 16.12 -10.07
N ILE A 185 13.40 14.82 -10.42
CA ILE A 185 13.16 14.35 -11.79
C ILE A 185 11.71 13.86 -12.04
N GLY A 186 10.80 13.98 -11.06
CA GLY A 186 9.36 13.80 -11.29
C GLY A 186 8.85 12.35 -11.35
N GLU A 187 9.69 11.35 -11.05
CA GLU A 187 9.26 9.95 -10.91
C GLU A 187 9.24 9.54 -9.43
N SER A 188 8.13 8.98 -8.96
CA SER A 188 8.02 8.54 -7.56
C SER A 188 8.88 7.30 -7.32
N VAL A 189 9.78 7.37 -6.32
CA VAL A 189 10.53 6.21 -5.81
C VAL A 189 9.71 5.36 -4.81
N TYR A 190 8.43 5.67 -4.66
CA TYR A 190 7.49 4.98 -3.77
C TYR A 190 6.48 4.14 -4.56
N PRO A 191 6.01 3.02 -3.99
CA PRO A 191 6.35 2.51 -2.65
C PRO A 191 7.76 1.91 -2.58
N LEU A 192 8.46 2.12 -1.47
CA LEU A 192 9.80 1.55 -1.23
C LEU A 192 9.68 0.36 -0.27
N ILE A 193 10.29 -0.77 -0.65
CA ILE A 193 10.39 -1.96 0.20
C ILE A 193 11.88 -2.29 0.38
N CYS A 194 12.32 -2.44 1.62
CA CYS A 194 13.72 -2.66 1.97
C CYS A 194 13.88 -3.79 2.99
N GLY A 195 14.91 -4.61 2.82
CA GLY A 195 15.20 -5.76 3.69
C GLY A 195 14.57 -7.06 3.22
N GLU A 196 14.90 -8.16 3.91
CA GLU A 196 14.43 -9.51 3.63
C GLU A 196 13.86 -10.14 4.91
N VAL A 197 12.75 -10.86 4.77
CA VAL A 197 12.15 -11.62 5.87
C VAL A 197 12.83 -12.99 5.92
N LYS A 198 13.51 -13.31 7.02
CA LYS A 198 14.03 -14.66 7.23
C LYS A 198 12.87 -15.64 7.42
N ALA A 199 12.83 -16.71 6.62
CA ALA A 199 11.73 -17.68 6.59
C ALA A 199 11.36 -18.26 7.97
N ASP A 200 12.34 -18.46 8.85
CA ASP A 200 12.15 -19.05 10.17
C ASP A 200 11.29 -18.17 11.11
N LEU A 201 11.25 -16.85 10.87
CA LEU A 201 10.51 -15.87 11.67
C LEU A 201 9.03 -15.74 11.27
N ILE A 202 8.61 -16.34 10.16
CA ILE A 202 7.24 -16.25 9.62
C ILE A 202 6.30 -17.24 10.32
N SER A 203 6.84 -18.33 10.87
CA SER A 203 6.09 -19.48 11.40
C SER A 203 5.17 -19.18 12.61
N SER A 204 5.37 -18.05 13.30
CA SER A 204 4.59 -17.63 14.48
C SER A 204 3.46 -16.64 14.17
N THR A 205 3.42 -16.06 12.97
CA THR A 205 2.38 -15.07 12.62
C THR A 205 1.10 -15.78 12.15
N LYS A 206 0.07 -15.80 13.02
CA LYS A 206 -1.32 -15.95 12.56
C LYS A 206 -1.64 -14.76 11.66
N ILE A 207 -1.46 -14.93 10.36
CA ILE A 207 -1.99 -14.03 9.34
C ILE A 207 -3.52 -14.15 9.42
N THR A 208 -4.15 -13.34 10.26
CA THR A 208 -5.59 -13.07 10.14
C THR A 208 -5.77 -12.08 9.00
N GLY A 209 -5.52 -12.55 7.78
CA GLY A 209 -5.80 -11.87 6.52
C GLY A 209 -6.86 -12.67 5.79
N LYS A 210 -8.13 -12.31 5.99
CA LYS A 210 -9.18 -12.62 5.00
C LYS A 210 -8.95 -11.68 3.82
N GLU A 211 -8.08 -12.09 2.91
CA GLU A 211 -7.87 -11.38 1.66
C GLU A 211 -8.10 -12.34 0.49
N ASN A 212 -9.30 -12.20 -0.07
CA ASN A 212 -9.67 -12.45 -1.46
C ASN A 212 -9.07 -13.69 -2.14
N LEU A 213 -9.76 -14.82 -1.97
CA LEU A 213 -9.83 -15.82 -3.04
C LEU A 213 -10.56 -15.17 -4.22
N SER A 214 -9.86 -14.96 -5.33
CA SER A 214 -10.44 -14.56 -6.60
C SER A 214 -11.43 -15.64 -7.09
N PRO A 215 -12.57 -15.27 -7.69
CA PRO A 215 -13.47 -16.25 -8.27
C PRO A 215 -12.80 -16.87 -9.50
N MET A 216 -12.66 -18.19 -9.51
CA MET A 216 -12.28 -18.95 -10.70
C MET A 216 -13.30 -18.68 -11.80
N THR A 217 -12.84 -18.07 -12.88
CA THR A 217 -13.54 -17.94 -14.14
C THR A 217 -13.56 -19.29 -14.86
N SER A 218 -14.64 -20.06 -14.70
CA SER A 218 -14.93 -21.19 -15.59
C SER A 218 -15.66 -20.67 -16.83
N GLY A 219 -14.92 -20.42 -17.90
CA GLY A 219 -15.47 -20.29 -19.25
C GLY A 219 -15.38 -21.63 -19.97
N PHE A 220 -16.53 -22.28 -20.17
CA PHE A 220 -16.72 -23.26 -21.24
C PHE A 220 -18.16 -23.13 -21.77
N SER A 221 -18.27 -22.79 -23.06
CA SER A 221 -19.39 -23.16 -23.93
C SER A 221 -18.85 -24.29 -24.83
N PRO A 222 -19.64 -25.30 -25.28
CA PRO A 222 -20.66 -25.02 -26.30
C PRO A 222 -21.96 -25.90 -26.34
N LEU A 223 -22.98 -25.31 -26.97
CA LEU A 223 -24.05 -25.85 -27.83
C LEU A 223 -25.17 -26.80 -27.33
N ASN A 224 -26.43 -26.37 -27.61
CA ASN A 224 -27.66 -27.10 -28.06
C ASN A 224 -28.18 -28.28 -27.19
N ARG A 225 -29.48 -28.44 -26.83
CA ARG A 225 -30.78 -28.19 -27.49
C ARG A 225 -31.93 -28.36 -26.46
N VAL A 226 -33.02 -27.61 -26.65
CA VAL A 226 -34.47 -27.91 -26.43
C VAL A 226 -34.93 -28.78 -25.23
N GLY A 227 -35.88 -28.24 -24.44
CA GLY A 227 -36.97 -29.05 -23.84
C GLY A 227 -37.27 -28.86 -22.35
N GLU A 228 -38.31 -28.06 -22.06
CA GLU A 228 -39.36 -28.26 -21.03
C GLU A 228 -39.06 -28.56 -19.54
N SER A 229 -39.52 -27.60 -18.70
CA SER A 229 -40.51 -27.74 -17.61
C SER A 229 -40.22 -28.43 -16.25
N LEU A 230 -40.69 -27.72 -15.20
CA LEU A 230 -41.07 -28.12 -13.83
C LEU A 230 -40.03 -28.27 -12.69
N LYS A 231 -40.09 -27.26 -11.78
CA LYS A 231 -40.27 -27.29 -10.30
C LYS A 231 -39.49 -28.26 -9.36
N PRO A 232 -39.35 -27.89 -8.05
CA PRO A 232 -38.16 -28.19 -7.23
C PRO A 232 -38.40 -29.18 -6.06
N CYS A 233 -37.35 -29.84 -5.54
CA CYS A 233 -37.26 -30.17 -4.10
C CYS A 233 -35.91 -30.73 -3.60
N SER A 234 -35.53 -30.25 -2.40
CA SER A 234 -34.96 -30.93 -1.22
C SER A 234 -33.64 -31.73 -1.23
N ARG A 235 -32.73 -31.27 -0.34
CA ARG A 235 -31.97 -31.99 0.71
C ARG A 235 -31.58 -33.47 0.46
N ALA A 236 -30.28 -33.74 0.51
CA ALA A 236 -29.70 -34.75 1.41
C ALA A 236 -28.17 -34.60 1.53
N SER A 237 -27.69 -34.75 2.75
CA SER A 237 -26.27 -34.88 3.12
C SER A 237 -25.81 -36.33 2.98
N THR A 238 -24.55 -36.56 2.61
CA THR A 238 -23.78 -37.72 3.09
C THR A 238 -22.29 -37.41 3.16
N LYS A 239 -21.67 -37.97 4.19
CA LYS A 239 -20.30 -37.79 4.66
C LYS A 239 -19.31 -38.70 3.91
N LEU A 240 -18.02 -38.36 4.11
CA LEU A 240 -16.84 -39.23 4.26
C LEU A 240 -16.38 -40.05 3.04
N GLN A 241 -15.15 -39.79 2.60
CA GLN A 241 -14.03 -40.71 2.88
C GLN A 241 -12.68 -40.13 2.45
N ASP A 242 -11.71 -40.30 3.35
CA ASP A 242 -10.28 -40.20 3.11
C ASP A 242 -9.82 -41.14 1.99
N ASN A 243 -8.86 -40.69 1.17
CA ASN A 243 -7.83 -41.57 0.64
C ASN A 243 -6.58 -40.77 0.28
N LYS A 244 -5.50 -41.07 1.02
CA LYS A 244 -4.12 -40.75 0.67
C LYS A 244 -3.57 -41.90 -0.18
N ASN A 245 -3.00 -41.58 -1.35
CA ASN A 245 -1.64 -41.94 -1.78
C ASN A 245 -1.51 -42.10 -3.30
N VAL A 246 -0.58 -41.32 -3.85
CA VAL A 246 0.48 -41.73 -4.79
C VAL A 246 0.06 -42.24 -6.18
N LEU A 247 0.24 -41.41 -7.21
CA LEU A 247 1.34 -41.54 -8.18
C LEU A 247 1.38 -40.29 -9.08
N CYS A 248 2.57 -39.72 -9.23
CA CYS A 248 2.91 -38.75 -10.25
C CYS A 248 2.82 -39.41 -11.63
N GLU A 249 2.38 -38.70 -12.65
CA GLU A 249 3.26 -38.25 -13.74
C GLU A 249 2.47 -37.62 -14.92
N ASN A 250 3.12 -36.58 -15.44
CA ASN A 250 3.02 -35.98 -16.78
C ASN A 250 2.14 -34.76 -16.99
N ILE A 251 2.71 -33.86 -17.82
CA ILE A 251 2.30 -32.53 -18.28
C ILE A 251 2.83 -31.40 -17.37
N SER A 252 3.61 -30.43 -17.81
CA SER A 252 4.32 -30.16 -19.06
C SER A 252 5.27 -28.99 -18.74
N LYS A 253 6.47 -29.05 -19.31
CA LYS A 253 7.54 -28.05 -19.26
C LYS A 253 7.00 -26.63 -19.49
N ASN A 254 7.16 -25.73 -18.52
CA ASN A 254 7.34 -24.28 -18.74
C ASN A 254 7.68 -23.44 -17.47
N ASP A 255 7.85 -24.02 -16.29
CA ASP A 255 8.12 -23.25 -15.05
C ASP A 255 9.60 -23.14 -14.63
N GLU A 256 10.56 -23.52 -15.49
CA GLU A 256 11.99 -23.49 -15.14
C GLU A 256 12.73 -22.16 -15.38
N LEU A 257 12.06 -21.06 -15.78
CA LEU A 257 12.75 -19.78 -16.00
C LEU A 257 12.77 -18.81 -14.82
N PHE A 258 12.13 -19.14 -13.69
CA PHE A 258 12.01 -18.22 -12.54
C PHE A 258 12.81 -18.61 -11.30
N ASN A 259 13.63 -19.68 -11.37
CA ASN A 259 14.29 -20.21 -10.18
C ASN A 259 15.76 -20.52 -10.42
N LEU A 260 16.57 -19.50 -10.74
CA LEU A 260 18.01 -19.57 -10.53
C LEU A 260 18.62 -18.16 -10.41
N GLN A 261 19.43 -18.00 -9.36
CA GLN A 261 20.34 -16.89 -9.03
C GLN A 261 19.83 -15.79 -8.09
N SER A 262 19.69 -16.15 -6.82
CA SER A 262 19.87 -15.21 -5.69
C SER A 262 20.77 -15.85 -4.62
N LYS A 263 22.06 -15.95 -4.93
CA LYS A 263 23.12 -15.93 -3.91
C LYS A 263 23.83 -14.59 -4.03
N ALA A 264 23.23 -13.54 -3.47
CA ALA A 264 23.90 -12.29 -3.17
C ALA A 264 23.83 -12.09 -1.66
N LEU A 265 24.98 -11.80 -1.05
CA LEU A 265 25.14 -11.73 0.40
C LEU A 265 24.46 -10.45 0.91
N VAL A 266 23.21 -10.56 1.38
CA VAL A 266 22.47 -9.46 1.99
C VAL A 266 23.02 -9.22 3.40
N ARG A 267 23.61 -8.05 3.66
CA ARG A 267 24.05 -7.64 5.00
C ARG A 267 23.02 -6.72 5.66
N ASP A 268 22.92 -6.82 6.98
CA ASP A 268 22.01 -6.05 7.85
C ASP A 268 22.36 -4.55 7.80
N MET A 269 21.36 -3.69 7.61
CA MET A 269 21.57 -2.24 7.43
C MET A 269 22.06 -1.55 8.72
N ASN A 270 21.87 -2.19 9.88
CA ASN A 270 22.44 -1.74 11.15
C ASN A 270 23.98 -1.83 11.19
N ASP A 271 24.60 -2.61 10.30
CA ASP A 271 26.06 -2.64 10.12
C ASP A 271 26.58 -1.59 9.12
N ILE A 272 25.68 -0.99 8.32
CA ILE A 272 26.04 -0.17 7.15
C ILE A 272 26.23 1.30 7.52
N LEU A 273 25.26 1.89 8.24
CA LEU A 273 25.26 3.34 8.51
C LEU A 273 26.41 3.86 9.39
N PRO A 274 26.89 3.14 10.43
CA PRO A 274 28.01 3.61 11.25
C PRO A 274 29.39 3.56 10.57
N ARG A 275 29.51 2.88 9.42
CA ARG A 275 30.79 2.51 8.79
C ARG A 275 31.14 3.32 7.54
N LEU A 276 30.30 4.27 7.13
CA LEU A 276 30.60 5.17 6.02
C LEU A 276 31.87 6.01 6.33
N LYS A 277 32.83 5.98 5.42
CA LYS A 277 34.08 6.74 5.49
C LYS A 277 33.91 8.17 4.99
N SER A 278 33.02 8.35 4.00
CA SER A 278 32.68 9.66 3.44
C SER A 278 31.22 9.70 3.00
N GLU A 279 30.69 10.92 2.80
CA GLU A 279 29.35 11.11 2.24
C GLU A 279 29.25 10.46 0.85
N PRO A 280 28.15 9.74 0.56
CA PRO A 280 27.94 9.14 -0.75
C PRO A 280 27.98 10.18 -1.88
N LYS A 281 28.66 9.84 -2.99
CA LYS A 281 28.83 10.72 -4.16
C LYS A 281 28.15 10.11 -5.36
N ILE A 282 27.72 10.95 -6.31
CA ILE A 282 27.20 10.49 -7.59
C ILE A 282 28.28 10.70 -8.66
N ILE A 283 28.75 9.62 -9.27
CA ILE A 283 29.75 9.66 -10.35
C ILE A 283 29.17 8.90 -11.56
N ASN A 284 29.04 9.58 -12.70
CA ASN A 284 28.50 9.02 -13.94
C ASN A 284 27.12 8.33 -13.79
N GLY A 285 26.23 8.92 -12.99
CA GLY A 285 24.87 8.39 -12.78
C GLY A 285 24.80 7.14 -11.88
N LYS A 286 25.88 6.85 -11.14
CA LYS A 286 25.96 5.79 -10.14
C LYS A 286 26.19 6.39 -8.76
N VAL A 287 25.51 5.85 -7.76
CA VAL A 287 25.74 6.20 -6.35
C VAL A 287 26.95 5.41 -5.86
N PHE A 288 27.91 6.13 -5.31
CA PHE A 288 29.17 5.63 -4.76
C PHE A 288 29.20 5.93 -3.26
N ALA A 289 29.44 4.90 -2.45
CA ALA A 289 29.66 5.06 -1.01
C ALA A 289 30.90 4.25 -0.59
N GLU A 290 31.85 4.92 0.05
CA GLU A 290 33.09 4.33 0.54
C GLU A 290 32.98 4.06 2.05
N TYR A 291 33.35 2.85 2.47
CA TYR A 291 33.30 2.41 3.86
C TYR A 291 34.69 2.36 4.50
N LYS A 292 34.75 2.52 5.82
CA LYS A 292 36.01 2.62 6.59
C LYS A 292 36.86 1.35 6.55
N ASP A 293 36.23 0.22 6.24
CA ASP A 293 36.83 -1.10 6.12
C ASP A 293 37.30 -1.44 4.68
N GLY A 294 37.23 -0.49 3.75
CA GLY A 294 37.72 -0.69 2.37
C GLY A 294 36.72 -1.43 1.49
N TYR A 295 35.42 -1.27 1.71
CA TYR A 295 34.38 -1.75 0.78
C TYR A 295 33.75 -0.57 0.04
N GLU A 296 33.29 -0.83 -1.18
CA GLU A 296 32.62 0.13 -2.07
C GLU A 296 31.26 -0.39 -2.51
N ILE A 297 30.23 0.45 -2.45
CA ILE A 297 28.91 0.11 -2.96
C ILE A 297 28.63 0.90 -4.24
N TRP A 298 28.19 0.16 -5.26
CA TRP A 298 27.80 0.71 -6.55
C TRP A 298 26.33 0.41 -6.80
N SER A 299 25.55 1.48 -7.00
CA SER A 299 24.18 1.37 -7.51
C SER A 299 24.04 2.20 -8.78
N SER A 300 23.51 1.60 -9.86
CA SER A 300 23.23 2.33 -11.10
C SER A 300 21.75 2.67 -11.21
N LYS A 301 21.45 3.75 -11.93
CA LYS A 301 20.10 4.30 -12.21
C LYS A 301 19.03 3.27 -12.65
N TYR A 302 19.42 2.08 -13.11
CA TYR A 302 18.49 1.02 -13.55
C TYR A 302 18.74 -0.34 -12.87
N ALA A 303 19.57 -0.39 -11.83
CA ALA A 303 19.94 -1.65 -11.22
C ALA A 303 18.84 -2.10 -10.24
N LYS A 304 18.20 -3.23 -10.55
CA LYS A 304 17.32 -3.95 -9.61
C LYS A 304 18.10 -4.57 -8.43
N ASN A 305 19.43 -4.61 -8.52
CA ASN A 305 20.34 -5.20 -7.53
C ASN A 305 21.44 -4.22 -7.15
N ILE A 306 21.76 -4.11 -5.86
CA ILE A 306 22.93 -3.37 -5.36
C ILE A 306 24.14 -4.32 -5.40
N THR A 307 25.28 -3.87 -5.93
CA THR A 307 26.53 -4.66 -5.93
C THR A 307 27.53 -4.05 -4.96
N VAL A 308 28.08 -4.87 -4.07
CA VAL A 308 29.10 -4.50 -3.08
C VAL A 308 30.45 -5.07 -3.55
N TYR A 309 31.51 -4.27 -3.46
CA TYR A 309 32.86 -4.67 -3.82
C TYR A 309 33.80 -4.50 -2.62
N ASP A 310 34.74 -5.42 -2.47
CA ASP A 310 35.91 -5.23 -1.60
C ASP A 310 36.98 -4.46 -2.39
N SER A 311 37.37 -3.26 -1.94
CA SER A 311 38.33 -2.40 -2.64
C SER A 311 39.78 -2.86 -2.48
N GLN A 312 40.07 -3.75 -1.52
CA GLN A 312 41.41 -4.31 -1.33
C GLN A 312 41.60 -5.57 -2.18
N THR A 313 40.55 -6.38 -2.33
CA THR A 313 40.64 -7.68 -3.03
C THR A 313 39.97 -7.71 -4.40
N GLY A 314 39.17 -6.69 -4.75
CA GLY A 314 38.48 -6.54 -6.04
C GLY A 314 37.34 -7.54 -6.27
N LYS A 315 36.93 -8.30 -5.25
CA LYS A 315 35.89 -9.33 -5.35
C LYS A 315 34.49 -8.73 -5.18
N ARG A 316 33.54 -9.29 -5.94
CA ARG A 316 32.10 -9.02 -5.90
C ARG A 316 31.39 -9.86 -4.84
#